data_AF-A0A7G9YCA7-F1
#
_entry.id   AF-A0A7G9YCA7-F1
#
_cell.length_a   1.000
_cell.length_b   1.000
_cell.length_c   1.000
_cell.angle_alpha   90.00
_cell.angle_beta   90.00
_cell.angle_gamma   90.00
#
_symmetry.space_group_name_H-M   'P 1'
#
loop_
_entity.id
_entity.type
_entity.pdbx_description
1 polymer ?
#
loop_
_entity_poly.entity_id
_entity_poly.type
_entity_poly.pdbx_seq_one_letter_code
_entity_poly.pdbx_strand_id
1 'polypeptide(L)' 'MGKKPDEWLKQADYDMDTAEFMFSGERYFYAVFMSHISIEKALKGCMSKNSMKPHPKHTI' A
#
# COMPACT_ATOMS: atom_id res chain seq x y z
N MET A 1 7.99 -6.53 -16.22
CA MET A 1 6.65 -5.91 -16.43
C MET A 1 6.25 -5.21 -15.13
N GLY A 2 5.91 -3.91 -15.17
CA GLY A 2 5.43 -3.19 -13.99
C GLY A 2 4.06 -3.72 -13.56
N LYS A 3 3.82 -3.86 -12.25
CA LYS A 3 2.49 -4.20 -11.74
C LYS A 3 1.47 -3.18 -12.24
N LYS A 4 0.28 -3.66 -12.62
CA LYS A 4 -0.79 -2.79 -13.10
C LYS A 4 -1.19 -1.81 -11.98
N PRO A 5 -1.58 -0.56 -12.27
CA PRO A 5 -2.04 0.40 -11.27
C PRO A 5 -3.08 -0.21 -10.30
N ASP A 6 -3.97 -1.04 -10.83
CA ASP A 6 -5.03 -1.70 -10.08
C ASP A 6 -4.51 -2.76 -9.10
N GLU A 7 -3.36 -3.38 -9.37
CA GLU A 7 -2.73 -4.33 -8.43
C GLU A 7 -2.17 -3.61 -7.20
N TRP A 8 -1.66 -2.40 -7.37
CA TRP A 8 -1.17 -1.61 -6.23
C TRP A 8 -2.32 -1.16 -5.32
N LEU A 9 -3.45 -0.75 -5.91
CA LEU A 9 -4.63 -0.38 -5.13
C LEU A 9 -5.23 -1.59 -4.40
N LYS A 10 -5.35 -2.75 -5.06
CA LYS A 10 -5.79 -3.99 -4.39
C LYS A 10 -4.88 -4.40 -3.24
N GLN A 11 -3.58 -4.22 -3.38
CA GLN A 11 -2.64 -4.48 -2.29
C GLN A 11 -2.78 -3.48 -1.15
N ALA A 12 -3.03 -2.21 -1.45
CA ALA A 12 -3.27 -1.19 -0.44
C ALA A 12 -4.53 -1.48 0.38
N ASP A 13 -5.62 -1.90 -0.27
CA ASP A 13 -6.86 -2.30 0.42
C ASP A 13 -6.60 -3.49 1.37
N TYR A 14 -5.92 -4.53 0.87
CA TYR A 14 -5.56 -5.69 1.69
C TYR A 14 -4.66 -5.36 2.88
N ASP A 15 -3.72 -4.42 2.70
CA ASP A 15 -2.86 -3.95 3.78
C ASP A 15 -3.67 -3.19 4.85
N MET A 16 -4.74 -2.46 4.47
CA MET A 16 -5.64 -1.83 5.45
C MET A 16 -6.52 -2.84 6.17
N ASP A 17 -7.06 -3.85 5.49
CA ASP A 17 -7.80 -4.93 6.14
C ASP A 17 -6.92 -5.63 7.20
N THR A 18 -5.64 -5.82 6.86
CA THR A 18 -4.64 -6.36 7.79
C THR A 18 -4.35 -5.39 8.95
N ALA A 19 -4.29 -4.08 8.68
CA ALA A 19 -4.11 -3.07 9.73
C ALA A 19 -5.28 -3.08 10.73
N GLU A 20 -6.52 -3.21 10.26
CA GLU A 20 -7.71 -3.31 11.09
C GLU A 20 -7.68 -4.60 11.93
N PHE A 21 -7.31 -5.73 11.32
CA PHE A 21 -7.12 -6.98 12.06
C PHE A 21 -6.07 -6.84 13.16
N MET A 22 -4.92 -6.22 12.88
CA MET A 22 -3.87 -5.97 13.88
C MET A 22 -4.34 -5.02 14.98
N PHE A 23 -5.13 -4.00 14.65
CA PHE A 23 -5.70 -3.08 15.62
C PHE A 23 -6.66 -3.79 16.57
N SER A 24 -7.56 -4.62 16.04
CA SER A 24 -8.50 -5.43 16.83
C SER A 24 -7.79 -6.43 17.74
N GLY A 25 -6.62 -6.92 17.34
CA GLY A 25 -5.75 -7.77 18.14
C GLY A 25 -4.83 -7.02 19.11
N GLU A 26 -5.09 -5.73 19.36
CA GLU A 26 -4.30 -4.83 20.23
C GLU A 26 -2.82 -4.68 19.83
N ARG A 27 -2.49 -5.05 18.59
CA ARG A 27 -1.15 -4.93 17.99
C ARG A 27 -0.97 -3.57 17.32
N TYR A 28 -1.14 -2.50 18.10
CA TYR A 28 -1.21 -1.12 17.60
C TYR A 28 -0.01 -0.68 16.75
N PHE A 29 1.21 -1.07 17.15
CA PHE A 29 2.42 -0.77 16.38
C PHE A 29 2.36 -1.36 14.96
N TYR A 30 1.90 -2.60 14.84
CA TYR A 30 1.73 -3.26 13.55
C TYR A 30 0.59 -2.64 12.74
N ALA A 31 -0.51 -2.23 13.38
CA ALA A 31 -1.59 -1.51 12.71
C ALA A 31 -1.10 -0.20 12.06
N VAL A 32 -0.28 0.59 12.78
CA VAL A 32 0.32 1.82 12.22
C VAL A 32 1.28 1.50 11.08
N PHE A 33 2.12 0.47 11.22
CA PHE A 33 3.05 0.05 10.17
C PHE A 33 2.32 -0.39 8.89
N MET A 34 1.26 -1.19 9.02
CA MET A 34 0.45 -1.63 7.89
C MET A 34 -0.27 -0.45 7.23
N SER A 35 -0.78 0.51 8.02
CA SER A 35 -1.39 1.73 7.50
C SER A 35 -0.40 2.57 6.67
N HIS A 36 0.84 2.70 7.14
CA HIS A 36 1.91 3.39 6.40
C HIS A 36 2.17 2.72 5.03
N ILE A 37 2.30 1.39 5.02
CA ILE A 37 2.52 0.61 3.79
C ILE A 37 1.34 0.73 2.83
N SER A 38 0.11 0.68 3.33
CA SER A 38 -1.09 0.83 2.51
C SER A 38 -1.10 2.16 1.75
N ILE A 39 -0.83 3.27 2.46
CA ILE A 39 -0.76 4.61 1.85
C ILE A 39 0.33 4.67 0.77
N GLU A 40 1.51 4.10 1.03
CA GLU A 40 2.60 4.07 0.05
C GLU A 40 2.20 3.32 -1.24
N LYS A 41 1.51 2.17 -1.11
CA LYS A 41 1.01 1.41 -2.25
C LYS A 41 -0.12 2.13 -2.98
N ALA A 42 -1.03 2.77 -2.26
CA ALA A 42 -2.11 3.56 -2.83
C ALA A 42 -1.58 4.72 -3.69
N LEU A 43 -0.57 5.44 -3.18
CA LEU A 43 0.11 6.51 -3.90
C LEU A 43 0.80 5.99 -5.16
N LYS A 44 1.55 4.88 -5.07
CA LYS A 44 2.19 4.23 -6.24
C LYS A 44 1.15 3.81 -7.29
N GLY A 45 0.01 3.27 -6.88
CA GLY A 45 -1.10 2.92 -7.76
C GLY A 45 -1.70 4.15 -8.46
N CYS A 46 -1.97 5.21 -7.71
CA CYS A 46 -2.53 6.46 -8.23
C CYS A 46 -1.58 7.16 -9.22
N MET A 47 -0.27 7.23 -8.90
CA MET A 47 0.75 7.79 -9.80
C MET A 47 0.88 6.98 -11.10
N SER A 48 0.83 5.64 -11.00
CA SER A 48 0.87 4.73 -12.15
C SER A 48 -0.37 4.89 -13.05
N LYS A 49 -1.55 5.19 -12.48
CA LYS A 49 -2.79 5.45 -13.22
C LYS A 49 -2.78 6.79 -13.95
N ASN A 50 -2.16 7.82 -13.37
CA ASN A 50 -2.14 9.18 -13.92
C ASN A 50 -0.97 9.45 -14.88
N SER A 51 -0.22 8.42 -15.32
CA SER A 51 0.86 8.54 -16.33
C SER A 51 1.96 9.55 -15.97
N MET A 52 2.20 9.79 -14.68
CA MET A 52 3.44 10.42 -14.22
C MET A 52 4.48 9.30 -14.10
N LYS A 53 5.50 9.35 -14.95
CA LYS A 53 6.53 8.30 -15.15
C LYS A 53 6.87 7.53 -13.86
N PRO A 54 6.91 6.18 -13.89
CA PRO A 54 7.22 5.38 -12.71
C PRO A 54 8.61 5.74 -12.17
N HIS A 55 8.66 6.24 -10.93
CA HIS A 55 9.92 6.44 -10.21
C HIS A 55 10.50 5.06 -9.83
N PRO A 56 11.83 4.85 -9.84
CA PRO A 56 12.44 3.55 -9.64
C PRO A 56 12.00 2.91 -8.32
N LYS A 57 11.88 1.58 -8.35
CA LYS A 57 11.50 0.74 -7.21
C LYS A 57 12.37 1.11 -6.00
N HIS A 58 11.77 1.72 -4.97
CA HIS A 58 12.41 1.79 -3.66
C HIS A 58 12.40 0.39 -3.07
N THR A 59 13.60 -0.20 -3.02
CA THR A 59 13.93 -1.32 -2.13
C THR A 59 14.15 -0.73 -0.75
N ILE A 60 13.35 -1.15 0.22
CA ILE A 60 13.65 -1.10 1.64
C ILE A 60 13.32 -2.48 2.19
#